data_AF-A0A9W4N4Z6-F1
#
_entry.id   AF-A0A9W4N4Z6-F1
#
_cell.length_a   1.000
_cell.length_b   1.000
_cell.length_c   1.000
_cell.angle_alpha   90.00
_cell.angle_beta   90.00
_cell.angle_gamma   90.00
#
_symmetry.space_group_name_H-M   'P 1'
#
loop_
_entity.id
_entity.type
_entity.pdbx_description
1 polymer ?
#
loop_
_entity_poly.entity_id
_entity_poly.type
_entity_poly.pdbx_seq_one_letter_code
_entity_poly.pdbx_strand_id
1 'polypeptide(L)'
;MRPTEEGGTGVPTASEILRAYARARGFSTQGLGQPDESRAARYVLKDYVNGKLLWVSPPPVADDETPYDSAEFNQELYDIAHLPERRQAQIAQAKIGKPAGPQELQEDLVSEDLSVPGKTAVEPELGLTSRNVDTGFFGSETGPSAGRMTLPFQAQYTQQGQEMRKAPTGRKERMMVALERGVDVSEVKAGNSKKHFKGNKRRAKGKRNNPEEDDW
;
A
#
# COMPACT_ATOMS: atom_id res chain seq x y z
N MET A 1 -10.75 -7.90 5.79
CA MET A 1 -11.57 -8.69 4.88
C MET A 1 -10.85 -9.98 4.62
N ARG A 2 -11.39 -11.09 5.11
CA ARG A 2 -10.84 -12.41 4.79
C ARG A 2 -11.38 -12.88 3.44
N PRO A 3 -10.50 -13.25 2.50
CA PRO A 3 -10.90 -13.90 1.25
C PRO A 3 -11.62 -15.22 1.53
N THR A 4 -12.44 -15.66 0.58
CA THR A 4 -13.15 -16.96 0.62
C THR A 4 -12.19 -18.14 0.81
N GLU A 5 -11.03 -18.07 0.14
CA GLU A 5 -9.97 -19.09 0.20
C GLU A 5 -9.37 -19.28 1.60
N GLU A 6 -9.35 -18.23 2.42
CA GLU A 6 -8.82 -18.27 3.79
C GLU A 6 -9.92 -18.57 4.84
N GLY A 7 -11.08 -19.05 4.38
CA GLY A 7 -12.25 -19.33 5.21
C GLY A 7 -13.04 -18.08 5.58
N GLY A 8 -12.92 -17.01 4.79
CA GLY A 8 -13.74 -15.81 4.91
C GLY A 8 -15.03 -15.89 4.11
N THR A 9 -15.93 -14.93 4.35
CA THR A 9 -17.19 -14.81 3.59
C THR A 9 -17.09 -13.80 2.44
N GLY A 10 -15.93 -13.17 2.23
CA GLY A 10 -15.81 -12.05 1.31
C GLY A 10 -16.65 -10.83 1.73
N VAL A 11 -17.14 -10.77 2.97
CA VAL A 11 -17.78 -9.60 3.57
C VAL A 11 -17.04 -9.27 4.86
N PRO A 12 -16.61 -8.02 5.09
CA PRO A 12 -15.86 -7.67 6.28
C PRO A 12 -16.72 -7.89 7.53
N THR A 13 -16.19 -8.66 8.47
CA THR A 13 -16.85 -8.88 9.76
C THR A 13 -16.74 -7.64 10.65
N ALA A 14 -17.66 -7.49 11.61
CA ALA A 14 -17.65 -6.36 12.53
C ALA A 14 -16.31 -6.21 13.28
N SER A 15 -15.72 -7.32 13.73
CA SER A 15 -14.42 -7.30 14.42
C SER A 15 -13.27 -6.83 13.52
N GLU A 16 -13.29 -7.18 12.24
CA GLU A 16 -12.28 -6.72 11.28
C GLU A 16 -12.36 -5.22 11.04
N ILE A 17 -13.58 -4.69 10.87
CA ILE A 17 -13.81 -3.25 10.69
C ILE A 17 -13.37 -2.50 11.96
N LEU A 18 -13.78 -2.97 13.14
CA LEU A 18 -13.46 -2.31 14.41
C LEU A 18 -11.97 -2.34 14.73
N ARG A 19 -11.28 -3.46 14.47
CA ARG A 19 -9.81 -3.56 14.62
C ARG A 19 -9.09 -2.62 13.68
N ALA A 20 -9.50 -2.57 12.41
CA ALA A 20 -8.89 -1.68 11.42
C ALA A 20 -9.10 -0.21 11.81
N TYR A 21 -10.33 0.16 12.21
CA TYR A 21 -10.67 1.50 12.65
C TYR A 21 -9.90 1.91 13.91
N ALA A 22 -9.83 1.02 14.91
CA ALA A 22 -9.06 1.24 16.13
C ALA A 22 -7.58 1.49 15.83
N ARG A 23 -6.96 0.67 14.96
CA ARG A 23 -5.57 0.86 14.53
C ARG A 23 -5.35 2.20 13.83
N ALA A 24 -6.21 2.54 12.87
CA ALA A 24 -6.10 3.79 12.12
C ALA A 24 -6.22 5.04 13.01
N ARG A 25 -7.03 4.96 14.07
CA ARG A 25 -7.21 6.04 15.06
C ARG A 25 -6.23 5.99 16.23
N GLY A 26 -5.41 4.96 16.35
CA GLY A 26 -4.51 4.76 17.49
C GLY A 26 -5.24 4.42 18.80
N PHE A 27 -6.42 3.80 18.72
CA PHE A 27 -7.10 3.26 19.90
C PHE A 27 -6.48 1.92 20.27
N SER A 28 -5.73 1.92 21.37
CA SER A 28 -5.10 0.73 21.92
C SER A 28 -5.48 0.51 23.37
N THR A 29 -5.59 -0.75 23.78
CA THR A 29 -5.75 -1.15 25.17
C THR A 29 -4.44 -0.93 25.93
N GLN A 30 -4.57 -0.69 27.24
CA GLN A 30 -3.41 -0.53 28.12
C GLN A 30 -2.66 -1.87 28.26
N GLY A 31 -1.33 -1.82 28.31
CA GLY A 31 -0.47 -3.00 28.46
C GLY A 31 0.04 -3.55 27.13
N LEU A 32 -0.75 -4.36 26.42
CA LEU A 32 -0.31 -5.09 25.23
C LEU A 32 -0.43 -4.30 23.92
N GLY A 33 -1.02 -3.10 23.95
CA GLY A 33 -1.20 -2.27 22.76
C GLY A 33 -2.13 -2.89 21.72
N GLN A 34 -3.01 -3.81 22.14
CA GLN A 34 -3.99 -4.40 21.23
C GLN A 34 -5.02 -3.37 20.80
N PRO A 35 -5.58 -3.44 19.57
CA PRO A 35 -6.60 -2.51 19.13
C PRO A 35 -7.83 -2.55 20.04
N ASP A 36 -8.27 -1.39 20.52
CA ASP A 36 -9.44 -1.27 21.40
C ASP A 36 -10.74 -1.21 20.59
N GLU A 37 -11.31 -2.40 20.33
CA GLU A 37 -12.56 -2.58 19.57
C GLU A 37 -13.76 -1.93 20.28
N SER A 38 -13.83 -2.02 21.61
CA SER A 38 -14.94 -1.47 22.40
C SER A 38 -15.01 0.05 22.31
N ARG A 39 -13.84 0.71 22.39
CA ARG A 39 -13.75 2.16 22.18
C ARG A 39 -14.10 2.53 20.75
N ALA A 40 -13.58 1.81 19.75
CA ALA A 40 -13.91 2.02 18.34
C ALA A 40 -15.42 1.92 18.07
N ALA A 41 -16.08 0.87 18.58
CA ALA A 41 -17.50 0.61 18.36
C ALA A 41 -18.38 1.77 18.85
N ARG A 42 -18.05 2.35 20.00
CA ARG A 42 -18.77 3.51 20.54
C ARG A 42 -18.75 4.72 19.60
N TYR A 43 -17.61 4.98 18.94
CA TYR A 43 -17.51 6.07 17.98
C TYR A 43 -18.32 5.78 16.71
N VAL A 44 -18.25 4.54 16.21
CA VAL A 44 -19.01 4.11 15.02
C VAL A 44 -20.51 4.21 15.27
N LEU A 45 -21.00 3.67 16.38
CA LEU A 45 -22.43 3.75 16.76
C LEU A 45 -22.89 5.20 17.00
N LYS A 46 -22.02 6.03 17.58
CA LYS A 46 -22.32 7.47 17.71
C LYS A 46 -22.45 8.14 16.35
N ASP A 47 -21.62 7.79 15.38
CA ASP A 47 -21.69 8.34 14.03
C ASP A 47 -22.93 7.84 13.27
N TYR A 48 -23.38 6.62 13.54
CA TYR A 48 -24.67 6.09 13.05
C TYR A 48 -25.86 6.90 13.58
N VAL A 49 -25.97 7.08 14.90
CA VAL A 49 -27.09 7.83 15.51
C VAL A 49 -27.09 9.30 15.10
N ASN A 50 -25.92 9.90 14.85
CA ASN A 50 -25.82 11.29 14.39
C ASN A 50 -26.06 11.45 12.88
N GLY A 51 -26.40 10.38 12.15
CA GLY A 51 -26.67 10.43 10.71
C GLY A 51 -25.45 10.64 9.82
N LYS A 52 -24.23 10.35 10.31
CA LYS A 52 -23.04 10.34 9.44
C LYS A 52 -22.90 9.03 8.65
N LEU A 53 -23.44 7.94 9.21
CA LEU A 53 -23.61 6.66 8.53
C LEU A 53 -25.12 6.52 8.30
N LEU A 54 -25.55 6.78 7.06
CA LEU A 54 -26.96 6.76 6.70
C LEU A 54 -27.38 5.33 6.36
N TRP A 55 -28.52 4.91 6.90
CA TRP A 55 -29.18 3.68 6.52
C TRP A 55 -30.67 3.84 6.79
N VAL A 56 -31.48 3.42 5.84
CA VAL A 56 -32.94 3.43 5.93
C VAL A 56 -33.43 2.00 5.81
N SER A 57 -34.30 1.62 6.74
CA SER A 57 -34.98 0.33 6.66
C SER A 57 -35.89 0.34 5.43
N PRO A 58 -35.79 -0.68 4.56
CA PRO A 58 -36.78 -0.83 3.50
C PRO A 58 -38.18 -0.97 4.13
N PRO A 59 -39.24 -0.57 3.39
CA PRO A 59 -40.60 -0.67 3.87
C PRO A 59 -40.97 -2.12 4.20
N PRO A 60 -41.79 -2.36 5.24
CA PRO A 60 -42.24 -3.70 5.58
C PRO A 60 -43.10 -4.26 4.45
N VAL A 61 -42.80 -5.49 4.04
CA VAL A 61 -43.48 -6.21 2.95
C VAL A 61 -44.40 -7.27 3.56
N ALA A 62 -45.56 -7.52 2.94
CA ALA A 62 -46.46 -8.59 3.37
C ALA A 62 -45.84 -9.97 3.08
N ASP A 63 -46.27 -11.02 3.81
CA ASP A 63 -45.66 -12.36 3.74
C ASP A 63 -45.67 -12.99 2.32
N ASP A 64 -46.54 -12.53 1.43
CA ASP A 64 -46.71 -13.03 0.06
C ASP A 64 -45.84 -12.31 -1.00
N GLU A 65 -45.13 -11.25 -0.61
CA GLU A 65 -44.33 -10.43 -1.53
C GLU A 65 -42.82 -10.60 -1.29
N THR A 66 -42.02 -10.45 -2.33
CA THR A 66 -40.56 -10.57 -2.23
C THR A 66 -39.98 -9.40 -1.41
N PRO A 67 -39.19 -9.66 -0.35
CA PRO A 67 -38.55 -8.58 0.40
C PRO A 67 -37.65 -7.73 -0.50
N TYR A 68 -37.66 -6.41 -0.27
CA TYR A 68 -36.73 -5.50 -0.94
C TYR A 68 -35.29 -5.79 -0.51
N ASP A 69 -34.35 -5.78 -1.46
CA ASP A 69 -32.94 -5.77 -1.09
C ASP A 69 -32.58 -4.43 -0.45
N SER A 70 -32.19 -4.49 0.83
CA SER A 70 -31.79 -3.33 1.61
C SER A 70 -30.60 -2.59 1.00
N ALA A 71 -29.69 -3.28 0.31
CA ALA A 71 -28.52 -2.66 -0.30
C ALA A 71 -28.92 -1.82 -1.52
N GLU A 72 -29.75 -2.39 -2.41
CA GLU A 72 -30.28 -1.69 -3.59
C GLU A 72 -31.16 -0.50 -3.19
N PHE A 73 -32.00 -0.65 -2.16
CA PHE A 73 -32.84 0.44 -1.67
C PHE A 73 -32.04 1.65 -1.14
N ASN A 74 -30.89 1.41 -0.51
CA ASN A 74 -30.06 2.46 0.09
C ASN A 74 -28.99 3.04 -0.86
N GLN A 75 -28.87 2.54 -2.10
CA GLN A 75 -27.79 2.95 -3.01
C GLN A 75 -27.75 4.47 -3.25
N GLU A 76 -28.90 5.11 -3.41
CA GLU A 76 -29.00 6.54 -3.69
C GLU A 76 -28.46 7.42 -2.54
N LEU A 77 -28.50 6.92 -1.30
CA LEU A 77 -28.04 7.66 -0.12
C LEU A 77 -26.51 7.83 -0.08
N TYR A 78 -25.78 6.97 -0.78
CA TYR A 78 -24.33 6.93 -0.72
C TYR A 78 -23.64 7.76 -1.81
N ASP A 79 -24.39 8.56 -2.57
CA ASP A 79 -23.81 9.45 -3.58
C ASP A 79 -23.03 10.63 -2.96
N ILE A 80 -21.96 11.04 -3.65
CA ILE A 80 -21.08 12.16 -3.26
C ILE A 80 -21.88 13.46 -3.11
N ALA A 81 -22.94 13.63 -3.90
CA ALA A 81 -23.83 14.79 -3.82
C ALA A 81 -24.54 14.92 -2.46
N HIS A 82 -24.83 13.79 -1.80
CA HIS A 82 -25.52 13.76 -0.51
C HIS A 82 -24.58 13.93 0.70
N LEU A 83 -23.25 13.89 0.48
CA LEU A 83 -22.29 14.13 1.55
C LEU A 83 -22.25 15.62 1.95
N PRO A 84 -21.97 15.96 3.21
CA PRO A 84 -21.81 17.36 3.62
C PRO A 84 -20.70 18.07 2.83
N GLU A 85 -20.88 19.37 2.52
CA GLU A 85 -19.95 20.19 1.72
C GLU A 85 -18.50 20.09 2.21
N ARG A 86 -18.29 20.08 3.53
CA ARG A 86 -16.95 19.92 4.12
C ARG A 86 -16.29 18.60 3.72
N ARG A 87 -17.06 17.52 3.66
CA ARG A 87 -16.56 16.20 3.26
C ARG A 87 -16.36 16.15 1.74
N GLN A 88 -17.26 16.74 0.95
CA GLN A 88 -17.08 16.88 -0.50
C GLN A 88 -15.76 17.61 -0.84
N ALA A 89 -15.48 18.72 -0.16
CA ALA A 89 -14.23 19.48 -0.34
C ALA A 89 -12.98 18.67 0.04
N GLN A 90 -13.04 17.88 1.12
CA GLN A 90 -11.93 16.99 1.52
C GLN A 90 -11.66 15.91 0.47
N ILE A 91 -12.73 15.31 -0.08
CA ILE A 91 -12.63 14.31 -1.15
C ILE A 91 -12.04 14.95 -2.41
N ALA A 92 -12.51 16.15 -2.80
CA ALA A 92 -11.96 16.90 -3.93
C ALA A 92 -10.47 17.24 -3.74
N GLN A 93 -10.05 17.64 -2.53
CA GLN A 93 -8.65 17.91 -2.22
C GLN A 93 -7.78 16.64 -2.27
N ALA A 94 -8.29 15.50 -1.79
CA ALA A 94 -7.59 14.22 -1.87
C ALA A 94 -7.41 13.76 -3.33
N LYS A 95 -8.36 14.07 -4.22
CA LYS A 95 -8.29 13.77 -5.67
C LYS A 95 -7.14 14.50 -6.38
N ILE A 96 -6.78 15.72 -5.96
CA ILE A 96 -5.73 16.54 -6.60
C ILE A 96 -4.31 15.98 -6.36
N GLY A 97 -4.12 15.09 -5.38
CA GLY A 97 -2.82 14.49 -5.03
C GLY A 97 -2.42 13.24 -5.82
N LYS A 98 -3.35 12.62 -6.59
CA LYS A 98 -3.07 11.44 -7.43
C LYS A 98 -3.04 11.87 -8.91
N PRO A 99 -1.90 11.78 -9.62
CA PRO A 99 -1.89 12.00 -11.06
C PRO A 99 -2.37 10.71 -11.76
N ALA A 100 -3.66 10.60 -11.99
CA ALA A 100 -4.25 9.57 -12.86
C ALA A 100 -5.06 10.28 -13.97
N GLY A 101 -4.99 9.76 -15.20
CA GLY A 101 -5.49 10.43 -16.41
C GLY A 101 -7.02 10.56 -16.48
N PRO A 102 -7.55 11.49 -17.28
CA PRO A 102 -8.97 11.88 -17.24
C PRO A 102 -9.99 10.78 -17.55
N GLN A 103 -9.58 9.70 -18.23
CA GLN A 103 -10.49 8.65 -18.72
C GLN A 103 -10.60 7.45 -17.75
N GLU A 104 -9.59 7.17 -16.93
CA GLU A 104 -9.65 6.11 -15.90
C GLU A 104 -10.44 6.57 -14.66
N LEU A 105 -10.60 7.88 -14.47
CA LEU A 105 -11.28 8.48 -13.31
C LEU A 105 -12.79 8.28 -13.28
N GLN A 106 -13.46 8.07 -14.43
CA GLN A 106 -14.91 7.83 -14.44
C GLN A 106 -15.23 6.39 -14.05
N GLU A 107 -14.38 5.43 -14.45
CA GLU A 107 -14.55 4.00 -14.17
C GLU A 107 -14.09 3.64 -12.75
N ASP A 108 -13.04 4.29 -12.22
CA ASP A 108 -12.63 4.15 -10.81
C ASP A 108 -13.67 4.73 -9.83
N LEU A 109 -14.52 5.67 -10.24
CA LEU A 109 -15.57 6.25 -9.39
C LEU A 109 -16.83 5.38 -9.27
N VAL A 110 -17.08 4.49 -10.24
CA VAL A 110 -18.15 3.48 -10.16
C VAL A 110 -17.63 2.13 -9.63
N SER A 111 -16.31 1.93 -9.59
CA SER A 111 -15.68 0.71 -9.06
C SER A 111 -15.06 0.85 -7.67
N GLU A 112 -14.63 2.04 -7.21
CA GLU A 112 -14.44 2.37 -5.79
C GLU A 112 -15.78 2.71 -5.12
N ASP A 113 -16.77 1.87 -5.34
CA ASP A 113 -17.95 1.81 -4.48
C ASP A 113 -17.50 1.36 -3.08
N LEU A 114 -17.54 2.31 -2.15
CA LEU A 114 -17.15 2.12 -0.76
C LEU A 114 -18.17 1.28 0.04
N SER A 115 -19.21 0.67 -0.57
CA SER A 115 -20.20 -0.07 0.23
C SER A 115 -21.06 -1.20 -0.41
N VAL A 116 -20.84 -1.73 -1.61
CA VAL A 116 -21.57 -2.95 -2.06
C VAL A 116 -20.76 -4.23 -1.78
N PRO A 117 -21.19 -5.09 -0.84
CA PRO A 117 -20.75 -6.47 -0.82
C PRO A 117 -21.56 -7.23 -1.87
N GLY A 118 -21.15 -7.21 -3.14
CA GLY A 118 -21.80 -8.10 -4.12
C GLY A 118 -21.63 -7.87 -5.62
N LYS A 119 -21.31 -6.67 -6.12
CA LYS A 119 -21.30 -6.43 -7.58
C LYS A 119 -20.21 -5.50 -8.09
N THR A 120 -19.11 -5.34 -7.37
CA THR A 120 -17.86 -5.00 -8.03
C THR A 120 -17.21 -6.32 -8.44
N ALA A 121 -16.99 -6.53 -9.75
CA ALA A 121 -15.92 -7.41 -10.20
C ALA A 121 -14.56 -6.77 -9.85
N VAL A 122 -14.35 -6.49 -8.55
CA VAL A 122 -13.02 -6.58 -7.98
C VAL A 122 -12.72 -8.06 -8.13
N GLU A 123 -11.87 -8.39 -9.11
CA GLU A 123 -11.15 -9.67 -9.15
C GLU A 123 -11.01 -10.15 -7.71
N PRO A 124 -11.62 -11.29 -7.33
CA PRO A 124 -11.73 -11.66 -5.92
C PRO A 124 -10.33 -11.58 -5.36
N GLU A 125 -10.07 -10.57 -4.51
CA GLU A 125 -8.71 -10.21 -4.10
C GLU A 125 -8.08 -11.48 -3.56
N LEU A 126 -7.28 -12.14 -4.42
CA LEU A 126 -6.75 -13.45 -4.14
C LEU A 126 -6.01 -13.28 -2.83
N GLY A 127 -6.33 -14.14 -1.87
CA GLY A 127 -5.76 -14.03 -0.54
C GLY A 127 -4.25 -13.91 -0.59
N LEU A 128 -3.68 -13.27 0.42
CA LEU A 128 -2.23 -13.03 0.44
C LEU A 128 -1.46 -14.35 0.23
N THR A 129 -2.03 -15.45 0.72
CA THR A 129 -1.58 -16.82 0.50
C THR A 129 -1.67 -17.25 -0.97
N SER A 130 -2.84 -17.23 -1.60
CA SER A 130 -3.00 -17.63 -3.01
C SER A 130 -2.24 -16.70 -3.94
N ARG A 131 -2.20 -15.39 -3.69
CA ARG A 131 -1.40 -14.44 -4.47
C ARG A 131 0.09 -14.72 -4.37
N ASN A 132 0.59 -15.11 -3.20
CA ASN A 132 2.00 -15.52 -3.05
C ASN A 132 2.29 -16.85 -3.75
N VAL A 133 1.33 -17.78 -3.74
CA VAL A 133 1.45 -19.05 -4.49
C VAL A 133 1.41 -18.80 -5.99
N ASP A 134 0.47 -17.99 -6.48
CA ASP A 134 0.31 -17.68 -7.90
C ASP A 134 1.45 -16.83 -8.44
N THR A 135 1.95 -15.85 -7.69
CA THR A 135 3.15 -15.10 -8.13
C THR A 135 4.41 -15.96 -8.10
N GLY A 136 4.50 -16.93 -7.18
CA GLY A 136 5.62 -17.87 -7.14
C GLY A 136 5.55 -18.93 -8.25
N PHE A 137 4.35 -19.36 -8.62
CA PHE A 137 4.12 -20.47 -9.54
C PHE A 137 3.85 -20.01 -10.98
N PHE A 138 2.99 -19.00 -11.18
CA PHE A 138 2.60 -18.45 -12.48
C PHE A 138 3.24 -17.09 -12.81
N GLY A 139 4.01 -16.48 -11.89
CA GLY A 139 4.67 -15.19 -12.12
C GLY A 139 5.74 -15.22 -13.22
N SER A 140 6.07 -14.03 -13.76
CA SER A 140 7.03 -13.86 -14.86
C SER A 140 8.40 -14.51 -14.60
N GLU A 141 9.16 -14.72 -15.69
CA GLU A 141 10.42 -15.46 -15.92
C GLU A 141 11.54 -15.44 -14.85
N THR A 142 11.36 -14.78 -13.71
CA THR A 142 12.28 -14.76 -12.56
C THR A 142 11.78 -15.57 -11.35
N GLY A 143 10.56 -16.14 -11.41
CA GLY A 143 10.00 -16.99 -10.36
C GLY A 143 10.68 -18.37 -10.26
N PRO A 144 10.48 -19.11 -9.15
CA PRO A 144 11.03 -20.45 -8.98
C PRO A 144 10.53 -21.47 -10.03
N SER A 145 9.38 -21.23 -10.66
CA SER A 145 8.87 -22.04 -11.78
C SER A 145 9.55 -21.73 -13.13
N ALA A 146 10.31 -20.64 -13.25
CA ALA A 146 10.95 -20.21 -14.50
C ALA A 146 12.20 -21.03 -14.90
N GLY A 147 12.34 -22.25 -14.36
CA GLY A 147 13.40 -23.18 -14.75
C GLY A 147 14.83 -22.77 -14.34
N ARG A 148 14.99 -21.75 -13.49
CA ARG A 148 16.31 -21.34 -13.01
C ARG A 148 16.82 -22.32 -11.95
N MET A 149 17.66 -23.25 -12.38
CA MET A 149 18.37 -24.17 -11.49
C MET A 149 19.16 -23.39 -10.43
N THR A 150 18.72 -23.46 -9.17
CA THR A 150 19.48 -22.96 -8.03
C THR A 150 20.69 -23.86 -7.83
N LEU A 151 21.87 -23.40 -8.26
CA LEU A 151 23.12 -24.10 -8.01
C LEU A 151 23.39 -24.15 -6.50
N PRO A 152 23.91 -25.27 -5.96
CA PRO A 152 24.24 -25.38 -4.54
C PRO A 152 25.30 -24.35 -4.17
N PHE A 153 25.32 -23.92 -2.90
CA PHE A 153 26.29 -22.95 -2.37
C PHE A 153 27.75 -23.30 -2.73
N GLN A 154 28.06 -24.61 -2.76
CA GLN A 154 29.38 -25.16 -3.10
C GLN A 154 29.79 -24.95 -4.57
N ALA A 155 28.83 -24.72 -5.48
CA ALA A 155 29.11 -24.47 -6.89
C ALA A 155 30.00 -23.23 -7.09
N GLN A 156 29.99 -22.27 -6.16
CA GLN A 156 30.84 -21.07 -6.24
C GLN A 156 32.34 -21.36 -6.07
N TYR A 157 32.68 -22.55 -5.57
CA TYR A 157 34.04 -22.99 -5.32
C TYR A 157 34.56 -24.00 -6.34
N THR A 158 33.68 -24.55 -7.19
CA THR A 158 34.10 -25.42 -8.30
C THR A 158 34.77 -24.60 -9.40
N GLN A 159 35.68 -25.22 -10.14
CA GLN A 159 36.41 -24.57 -11.24
C GLN A 159 35.46 -23.90 -12.24
N GLN A 160 34.39 -24.61 -12.62
CA GLN A 160 33.33 -24.13 -13.49
C GLN A 160 32.58 -22.91 -12.91
N GLY A 161 32.34 -22.88 -11.59
CA GLY A 161 31.69 -21.76 -10.93
C GLY A 161 32.59 -20.57 -10.64
N GLN A 162 33.91 -20.77 -10.63
CA GLN A 162 34.90 -19.69 -10.58
C GLN A 162 35.02 -18.99 -11.94
N GLU A 163 34.94 -19.74 -13.05
CA GLU A 163 34.91 -19.18 -14.42
C GLU A 163 33.60 -18.44 -14.73
N MET A 164 32.47 -18.92 -14.23
CA MET A 164 31.17 -18.24 -14.36
C MET A 164 31.00 -17.01 -13.46
N ARG A 165 31.99 -16.66 -12.63
CA ARG A 165 31.90 -15.46 -11.78
C ARG A 165 31.81 -14.23 -12.68
N LYS A 166 30.66 -13.55 -12.61
CA LYS A 166 30.47 -12.23 -13.21
C LYS A 166 31.59 -11.31 -12.74
N ALA A 167 32.23 -10.62 -13.67
CA ALA A 167 33.27 -9.64 -13.38
C ALA A 167 32.78 -8.67 -12.28
N PRO A 168 33.65 -8.30 -11.32
CA PRO A 168 33.26 -7.38 -10.27
C PRO A 168 32.79 -6.06 -10.89
N THR A 169 31.61 -5.57 -10.52
CA THR A 169 31.06 -4.31 -11.05
C THR A 169 31.11 -3.18 -10.02
N GLY A 170 31.14 -1.93 -10.50
CA GLY A 170 30.93 -0.74 -9.67
C GLY A 170 32.12 -0.42 -8.76
N ARG A 171 31.93 -0.41 -7.43
CA ARG A 171 33.00 -0.03 -6.49
C ARG A 171 34.15 -1.04 -6.46
N LYS A 172 33.83 -2.34 -6.53
CA LYS A 172 34.82 -3.41 -6.52
C LYS A 172 35.64 -3.43 -7.80
N GLU A 173 35.00 -3.18 -8.93
CA GLU A 173 35.66 -2.98 -10.22
C GLU A 173 36.67 -1.84 -10.16
N ARG A 174 36.25 -0.68 -9.64
CA ARG A 174 37.13 0.48 -9.50
C ARG A 174 38.34 0.17 -8.64
N MET A 175 38.15 -0.57 -7.55
CA MET A 175 39.25 -0.95 -6.66
C MET A 175 40.22 -1.92 -7.34
N MET A 176 39.72 -2.92 -8.08
CA MET A 176 40.57 -3.82 -8.87
C MET A 176 41.37 -3.05 -9.92
N VAL A 177 40.70 -2.16 -10.65
CA VAL A 177 41.33 -1.31 -11.66
C VAL A 177 42.35 -0.34 -11.05
N ALA A 178 42.09 0.18 -9.84
CA ALA A 178 43.04 1.01 -9.10
C ALA A 178 44.27 0.19 -8.68
N LEU A 179 44.05 -1.02 -8.17
CA LEU A 179 45.12 -1.93 -7.75
C LEU A 179 46.00 -2.36 -8.92
N GLU A 180 45.39 -2.69 -10.07
CA GLU A 180 46.08 -3.08 -11.30
C GLU A 180 46.90 -1.93 -11.90
N ARG A 181 46.42 -0.68 -11.74
CA ARG A 181 47.09 0.51 -12.27
C ARG A 181 48.02 1.19 -11.26
N GLY A 182 48.02 0.75 -10.00
CA GLY A 182 48.81 1.37 -8.92
C GLY A 182 48.35 2.79 -8.56
N VAL A 183 47.06 3.11 -8.74
CA VAL A 183 46.49 4.44 -8.52
C VAL A 183 45.43 4.40 -7.43
N ASP A 184 45.21 5.51 -6.72
CA ASP A 184 44.16 5.62 -5.71
C ASP A 184 42.75 5.46 -6.30
N VAL A 185 41.85 4.82 -5.53
CA VAL A 185 40.47 4.47 -5.95
C VAL A 185 39.63 5.70 -6.33
N SER A 186 39.98 6.88 -5.81
CA SER A 186 39.35 8.16 -6.15
C SER A 186 39.67 8.67 -7.56
N GLU A 187 40.79 8.23 -8.14
CA GLU A 187 41.25 8.68 -9.45
C GLU A 187 40.76 7.77 -10.58
N VAL A 188 40.22 6.60 -10.24
CA VAL A 188 39.54 5.69 -11.18
C VAL A 188 38.20 6.29 -11.60
N LYS A 189 38.28 7.21 -12.57
CA LYS A 189 37.17 8.01 -13.07
C LYS A 189 36.25 7.13 -13.92
N ALA A 190 35.13 6.70 -13.34
CA ALA A 190 34.04 6.11 -14.11
C ALA A 190 33.45 7.17 -15.04
N GLY A 191 33.34 6.84 -16.32
CA GLY A 191 32.76 7.71 -17.35
C GLY A 191 31.45 8.34 -16.90
N ASN A 192 31.40 9.66 -17.03
CA ASN A 192 30.24 10.55 -17.08
C ASN A 192 28.94 10.06 -16.40
N SER A 193 28.94 9.91 -15.07
CA SER A 193 27.67 9.70 -14.33
C SER A 193 27.02 11.06 -14.04
N LYS A 194 25.80 11.26 -14.55
CA LYS A 194 24.97 12.45 -14.34
C LYS A 194 24.75 12.62 -12.84
N LYS A 195 25.44 13.58 -12.22
CA LYS A 195 25.35 13.81 -10.77
C LYS A 195 23.97 14.40 -10.47
N HIS A 196 23.11 13.65 -9.79
CA HIS A 196 21.90 14.22 -9.22
C HIS A 196 22.31 15.14 -8.07
N PHE A 197 22.13 16.45 -8.26
CA PHE A 197 22.38 17.50 -7.27
C PHE A 197 21.42 17.38 -6.07
N LYS A 198 21.59 16.34 -5.25
CA LYS A 198 20.98 16.29 -3.92
C LYS A 198 22.02 16.83 -2.95
N GLY A 199 22.01 18.15 -2.76
CA GLY A 199 22.88 18.84 -1.82
C GLY A 199 22.83 18.18 -0.44
N ASN A 200 23.98 17.97 0.18
CA ASN A 200 24.10 17.32 1.48
C ASN A 200 23.53 18.24 2.58
N LYS A 201 22.21 18.11 2.84
CA LYS A 201 21.44 18.92 3.80
C LYS A 201 22.07 18.96 5.20
N ARG A 202 22.88 17.96 5.58
CA ARG A 202 23.61 17.93 6.86
C ARG A 202 24.70 19.01 6.98
N ARG A 203 25.45 19.32 5.91
CA ARG A 203 26.46 20.40 5.93
C ARG A 203 25.82 21.79 6.00
N ALA A 204 24.68 21.98 5.34
CA ALA A 204 23.95 23.26 5.37
C ALA A 204 23.40 23.59 6.77
N LYS A 205 23.05 22.57 7.57
CA LYS A 205 22.55 22.75 8.94
C LYS A 205 23.66 23.14 9.92
N GLY A 206 24.89 22.65 9.73
CA GLY A 206 26.04 23.01 10.57
C GLY A 206 26.44 24.49 10.49
N LYS A 207 26.31 25.12 9.31
CA LYS A 207 26.60 26.56 9.14
C LYS A 207 25.57 27.49 9.79
N ARG A 208 24.32 27.03 10.01
CA ARG A 208 23.27 27.86 10.64
C ARG A 208 23.37 27.94 12.16
N ASN A 209 24.16 27.06 12.79
CA ASN A 209 24.24 26.96 14.25
C ASN A 209 25.44 27.72 14.85
N ASN A 210 26.23 28.43 14.04
CA ASN A 210 27.34 29.26 14.52
C ASN A 210 27.06 30.71 14.10
N PRO A 211 26.33 31.50 14.91
CA PRO A 211 26.27 32.94 14.69
C PRO A 211 27.64 33.52 15.02
N GLU A 212 28.28 34.16 14.05
CA GLU A 212 29.40 35.07 14.33
C GLU A 212 28.81 36.25 15.12
N GLU A 213 29.35 36.51 16.32
CA GLU A 213 29.03 37.68 17.12
C GLU A 213 29.62 38.91 16.40
N ASP A 214 28.78 39.67 15.71
CA ASP A 214 29.14 40.98 15.19
C ASP A 214 28.99 42.02 16.32
N ASP A 215 30.13 42.45 16.87
CA ASP A 215 30.27 43.61 17.76
C ASP A 215 29.84 44.89 17.03
N TRP A 216 28.76 45.53 17.50
CA TRP A 216 28.48 46.97 17.37
C TRP A 216 27.72 47.48 18.59
#